data_AF-A0A350YAY3-F1
#
_entry.id   AF-A0A350YAY3-F1
#
_cell.length_a   1.000
_cell.length_b   1.000
_cell.length_c   1.000
_cell.angle_alpha   90.00
_cell.angle_beta   90.00
_cell.angle_gamma   90.00
#
_symmetry.space_group_name_H-M   'P 1'
#
loop_
_entity.id
_entity.type
_entity.pdbx_description
1 polymer ?
#
loop_
_entity_poly.entity_id
_entity_poly.type
_entity_poly.pdbx_seq_one_letter_code
_entity_poly.pdbx_strand_id
1 'polypeptide(L)' 'MTTHFITAEIDLQESPKQLHQAIETELEKRGEPLRWAVTAVDTEQQKVQIEAIVTTPSPTPNAELQTNS' A
#
# COMPACT_ATOMS: atom_id res chain seq x y z
N MET A 1 -5.44 -0.18 15.30
CA MET A 1 -4.89 -0.04 13.94
C MET A 1 -3.46 -0.57 13.94
N THR A 2 -3.01 -1.19 12.85
CA THR A 2 -1.61 -1.61 12.69
C THR A 2 -0.99 -0.84 11.53
N THR A 3 0.23 -0.34 11.71
CA THR A 3 0.96 0.43 10.70
C THR A 3 2.07 -0.43 10.12
N HIS A 4 2.17 -0.42 8.79
CA HIS A 4 3.17 -1.20 8.04
C HIS A 4 3.98 -0.28 7.15
N PHE A 5 5.28 -0.54 7.06
CA PHE A 5 6.13 0.04 6.02
C PHE A 5 6.27 -0.99 4.90
N ILE A 6 6.01 -0.58 3.66
CA ILE A 6 6.01 -1.46 2.50
C ILE A 6 6.73 -0.83 1.32
N THR A 7 7.22 -1.69 0.42
CA THR A 7 7.71 -1.32 -0.90
C THR A 7 6.76 -1.84 -1.98
N ALA A 8 6.62 -1.09 -3.07
CA ALA A 8 5.85 -1.53 -4.24
C ALA A 8 6.52 -1.07 -5.54
N GLU A 9 6.30 -1.85 -6.61
CA GLU A 9 6.65 -1.46 -7.97
C GLU A 9 5.37 -1.19 -8.76
N ILE A 10 5.34 -0.06 -9.45
CA ILE A 10 4.20 0.37 -10.24
C ILE A 10 4.70 0.69 -11.64
N ASP A 11 3.96 0.28 -12.66
CA ASP A 11 4.29 0.63 -14.05
C ASP A 11 4.22 2.15 -14.23
N LEU A 12 5.23 2.70 -14.90
CA LEU A 12 5.28 4.12 -15.23
C LEU A 12 4.07 4.47 -16.11
N GLN A 13 3.41 5.58 -15.79
CA GLN A 13 2.23 6.04 -16.52
C GLN A 13 2.56 7.29 -17.34
N GLU A 14 1.80 7.52 -18.41
CA GLU A 14 2.02 8.62 -19.34
C GLU A 14 1.89 10.02 -18.69
N SER A 15 1.13 10.12 -17.60
CA SER A 15 0.94 11.37 -16.87
C SER A 15 1.15 11.22 -15.36
N PRO A 16 1.63 12.27 -14.67
CA PRO A 16 1.75 12.27 -13.20
C PRO A 16 0.43 11.95 -12.49
N LYS A 17 -0.71 12.37 -13.04
CA LYS A 17 -2.03 12.10 -12.48
C LYS A 17 -2.38 10.60 -12.53
N GLN A 18 -2.17 9.95 -13.68
CA GLN A 18 -2.40 8.51 -13.81
C GLN A 18 -1.46 7.72 -12.91
N LEU A 19 -0.19 8.13 -12.82
CA LEU A 19 0.77 7.49 -11.95
C LEU A 19 0.35 7.59 -10.48
N HIS A 20 -0.05 8.77 -10.03
CA HIS A 20 -0.56 8.99 -8.68
C HIS A 20 -1.75 8.07 -8.37
N GLN A 21 -2.74 8.00 -9.28
CA GLN A 21 -3.90 7.12 -9.12
C GLN A 21 -3.52 5.64 -9.09
N ALA A 22 -2.58 5.22 -9.93
CA ALA A 22 -2.08 3.85 -9.96
C ALA A 22 -1.35 3.47 -8.66
N ILE A 23 -0.55 4.38 -8.11
CA ILE A 23 0.11 4.20 -6.81
C ILE A 23 -0.93 4.05 -5.70
N GLU A 24 -1.88 4.97 -5.58
CA GLU A 24 -2.92 4.88 -4.54
C GLU A 24 -3.73 3.59 -4.66
N THR A 25 -4.15 3.23 -5.87
CA THR A 25 -4.89 1.98 -6.14
C THR A 25 -4.11 0.74 -5.72
N GLU A 26 -2.79 0.71 -5.96
CA GLU A 26 -1.94 -0.42 -5.55
C GLU A 26 -1.73 -0.47 -4.04
N LEU A 27 -1.54 0.68 -3.38
CA LEU A 27 -1.35 0.75 -1.94
C LEU A 27 -2.62 0.37 -1.16
N GLU A 28 -3.80 0.80 -1.64
CA GLU A 28 -5.10 0.46 -1.05
C GLU A 28 -5.35 -1.05 -0.95
N LYS A 29 -4.79 -1.86 -1.87
CA LYS A 29 -4.86 -3.33 -1.80
C LYS A 29 -4.13 -3.90 -0.57
N ARG A 30 -3.23 -3.11 0.04
CA ARG A 30 -2.36 -3.51 1.16
C ARG A 30 -2.74 -2.81 2.46
N GLY A 31 -3.52 -1.73 2.39
CA GLY A 31 -4.03 -0.95 3.52
C GLY A 31 -4.31 0.49 3.11
N GLU A 32 -4.87 1.28 4.03
CA GLU A 32 -5.08 2.71 3.80
C GLU A 32 -3.73 3.43 3.77
N PRO A 33 -3.36 4.10 2.65
CA PRO A 33 -2.08 4.80 2.56
C PRO A 33 -2.08 6.07 3.40
N LEU A 34 -1.08 6.20 4.29
CA LEU A 34 -0.86 7.42 5.09
C LEU A 34 0.15 8.36 4.43
N ARG A 35 1.21 7.79 3.87
CA ARG A 35 2.28 8.52 3.18
C ARG A 35 3.01 7.57 2.24
N TRP A 36 3.44 8.08 1.10
CA TRP A 36 4.33 7.36 0.19
C TRP A 36 5.29 8.32 -0.50
N ALA A 37 6.36 7.78 -1.08
CA ALA A 37 7.30 8.50 -1.93
C ALA A 37 7.82 7.60 -3.04
N VAL A 38 8.04 8.17 -4.23
CA VAL A 38 8.85 7.53 -5.28
C VAL A 38 10.31 7.58 -4.84
N THR A 39 10.96 6.43 -4.77
CA THR A 39 12.37 6.32 -4.37
C THR A 39 13.29 6.02 -5.54
N ALA A 40 12.77 5.41 -6.61
CA ALA A 40 13.48 5.21 -7.86
C ALA A 40 12.53 5.18 -9.07
N VAL A 41 13.09 5.50 -10.24
CA VAL A 41 12.41 5.40 -11.54
C VAL A 41 13.34 4.61 -12.47
N ASP A 42 12.85 3.49 -12.99
CA ASP A 42 13.52 2.69 -14.01
C ASP A 42 12.84 2.92 -15.36
N THR A 43 13.49 3.68 -16.22
CA THR A 43 12.98 4.00 -17.56
C THR A 43 13.21 2.88 -18.57
N GLU A 44 14.10 1.91 -18.31
CA GLU A 44 14.29 0.77 -19.20
C GLU A 44 13.16 -0.23 -19.03
N GLN A 45 12.80 -0.50 -17.77
CA GLN A 45 11.69 -1.41 -17.43
C GLN A 45 10.33 -0.70 -17.38
N GLN A 46 10.29 0.64 -17.52
CA GLN A 46 9.09 1.46 -17.40
C GLN A 46 8.38 1.25 -16.06
N LYS A 47 9.12 1.35 -14.95
CA LYS A 47 8.61 1.16 -13.59
C LYS A 47 9.07 2.24 -12.62
N VAL A 48 8.29 2.46 -11.58
CA VAL A 48 8.68 3.26 -10.42
C VAL A 48 8.67 2.40 -9.16
N GLN A 49 9.64 2.65 -8.28
CA GLN A 49 9.70 2.05 -6.96
C GLN A 49 9.14 3.04 -5.93
N ILE A 50 8.26 2.53 -5.08
CA ILE A 50 7.55 3.29 -4.06
C ILE A 50 7.87 2.71 -2.69
N GLU A 51 8.16 3.58 -1.74
CA GLU A 51 8.13 3.28 -0.32
C GLU A 51 6.89 3.94 0.30
N ALA A 52 6.13 3.17 1.09
CA ALA A 52 4.87 3.63 1.66
C ALA A 52 4.65 3.17 3.09
N ILE A 53 3.90 3.99 3.83
CA ILE A 53 3.33 3.65 5.12
C ILE A 53 1.84 3.46 4.91
N VAL A 54 1.34 2.27 5.25
CA VAL A 54 -0.10 1.94 5.19
C VAL A 54 -0.61 1.55 6.57
N THR A 55 -1.91 1.73 6.78
CA THR A 55 -2.61 1.27 7.97
C THR A 55 -3.66 0.23 7.65
N THR A 56 -3.70 -0.82 8.45
CA THR A 56 -4.77 -1.81 8.43
C THR A 56 -5.57 -1.70 9.74
N PRO A 57 -6.87 -2.03 9.73
CA PRO A 57 -7.58 -2.25 10.99
C PRO A 57 -6.78 -3.26 11.83
N SER A 58 -6.71 -3.03 13.15
CA SER A 58 -6.15 -4.08 14.00
C SER A 58 -7.04 -5.30 13.85
N PRO A 59 -6.47 -6.52 13.82
CA PRO A 59 -7.29 -7.71 13.91
C PRO A 59 -8.12 -7.57 15.18
N THR A 60 -9.44 -7.47 15.01
CA THR A 60 -10.37 -7.56 16.15
C THR A 60 -10.09 -8.92 16.78
N PRO A 61 -9.75 -9.01 18.08
CA PRO A 61 -9.69 -10.30 18.76
C PRO A 61 -11.10 -10.87 18.75
N ASN A 62 -11.40 -11.73 17.78
CA ASN A 62 -12.76 -12.23 17.56
C ASN A 62 -12.94 -13.51 18.39
N ALA A 63 -13.84 -13.42 19.38
CA ALA A 63 -14.85 -14.46 19.63
C ALA A 63 -14.41 -15.93 19.82
N GLU A 64 -13.30 -16.23 20.51
CA GLU A 64 -12.95 -17.60 20.95
C GLU A 64 -13.33 -17.92 22.40
N LEU A 65 -14.00 -17.01 23.13
CA LEU A 65 -14.39 -17.22 24.53
C LEU A 65 -15.91 -17.16 24.71
N GLN A 66 -16.68 -18.04 24.06
CA GLN A 66 -18.08 -18.27 24.44
C GLN A 66 -18.67 -19.60 23.90
N THR A 67 -17.97 -20.72 24.07
CA THR A 67 -18.60 -22.05 24.08
C THR A 67 -17.96 -22.93 25.16
N ASN A 68 -18.01 -22.50 26.42
CA ASN A 68 -17.71 -23.34 27.57
C ASN A 68 -18.53 -22.87 28.76
N SER A 69 -19.83 -23.19 28.79
CA SER A 69 -20.67 -23.34 29.98
C SER A 69 -21.98 -24.00 29.60
#